data_AF-A0A956E462-F1
#
_entry.id   AF-A0A956E462-F1
#
_cell.length_a   1.000
_cell.length_b   1.000
_cell.length_c   1.000
_cell.angle_alpha   90.00
_cell.angle_beta   90.00
_cell.angle_gamma   90.00
#
_symmetry.space_group_name_H-M   'P 1'
#
loop_
_entity.id
_entity.type
_entity.pdbx_description
1 polymer ?
#
loop_
_entity_poly.entity_id
_entity_poly.type
_entity_poly.pdbx_seq_one_letter_code
_entity_poly.pdbx_strand_id
1 'polypeptide(L)'
;MRRRDFVGCVGVGAAALVLGRACLPEDTVDVRRRLLRSWTSELAIGDYQQLVSASRALGARAGELRDEGGDAELTAARQAWNVARAPLKRAELFGFGPYLEEPERFGPKLDFWPVRPDAIQAVLAGTGVLNALSARSLGAPAKG
;
A
#
# COMPACT_ATOMS: atom_id res chain seq x y z
N MET A 1 -68.45 27.80 -53.13
CA MET A 1 -69.38 26.85 -52.49
C MET A 1 -68.92 25.41 -52.74
N ARG A 2 -68.26 24.78 -51.75
CA ARG A 2 -68.48 23.40 -51.31
C ARG A 2 -67.47 23.08 -50.22
N ARG A 3 -67.96 23.11 -48.98
CA ARG A 3 -67.33 22.51 -47.82
C ARG A 3 -67.29 20.99 -48.00
N ARG A 4 -66.18 20.37 -47.63
CA ARG A 4 -66.14 18.97 -47.24
C ARG A 4 -65.26 18.88 -46.00
N ASP A 5 -65.95 18.69 -44.88
CA ASP A 5 -65.39 18.31 -43.60
C ASP A 5 -64.80 16.89 -43.72
N PHE A 6 -63.56 16.70 -43.26
CA PHE A 6 -63.04 15.37 -42.98
C PHE A 6 -62.52 15.34 -41.54
N VAL A 7 -63.34 14.72 -40.71
CA VAL A 7 -63.08 14.30 -39.34
C VAL A 7 -62.06 13.16 -39.34
N GLY A 8 -61.13 13.21 -38.40
CA GLY A 8 -60.51 12.01 -37.84
C GLY A 8 -59.16 11.60 -38.41
N CYS A 9 -58.09 11.94 -37.68
CA CYS A 9 -56.97 11.04 -37.41
C CYS A 9 -56.15 11.62 -36.24
N VAL A 10 -56.76 11.62 -35.04
CA VAL A 10 -55.98 11.57 -33.80
C VAL A 10 -55.39 10.17 -33.73
N GLY A 11 -54.09 10.01 -33.96
CA GLY A 11 -53.48 8.69 -33.79
C GLY A 11 -52.13 8.44 -34.48
N VAL A 12 -51.18 9.37 -34.46
CA VAL A 12 -49.77 9.04 -34.85
C VAL A 12 -48.74 9.78 -33.96
N GLY A 13 -49.08 10.07 -32.70
CA GLY A 13 -48.23 10.91 -31.83
C GLY A 13 -47.36 10.19 -30.79
N ALA A 14 -47.57 8.90 -30.51
CA ALA A 14 -47.05 8.28 -29.28
C ALA A 14 -46.11 7.08 -29.48
N ALA A 15 -45.81 6.66 -30.72
CA ALA A 15 -44.97 5.48 -30.96
C ALA A 15 -43.49 5.81 -31.29
N ALA A 16 -43.15 7.06 -31.62
CA ALA A 16 -41.80 7.43 -32.03
C ALA A 16 -40.86 7.80 -30.86
N LEU A 17 -41.37 7.92 -29.63
CA LEU A 17 -40.58 8.35 -28.46
C LEU A 17 -40.07 7.20 -27.59
N VAL A 18 -40.37 5.95 -27.94
CA VAL A 18 -39.96 4.76 -27.15
C VAL A 18 -38.71 4.07 -27.72
N LEU A 19 -38.36 4.29 -28.99
CA LEU A 19 -37.24 3.59 -29.65
C LEU A 19 -35.88 4.31 -29.55
N GLY A 20 -35.82 5.53 -29.00
CA GLY A 20 -34.57 6.29 -28.83
C GLY A 20 -33.72 5.90 -27.62
N ARG A 21 -34.18 4.97 -26.77
CA ARG A 21 -33.49 4.61 -25.52
C ARG A 21 -32.57 3.38 -25.60
N ALA A 22 -32.52 2.70 -26.74
CA ALA A 22 -31.71 1.48 -26.91
C ALA A 22 -30.22 1.74 -27.24
N CYS A 23 -29.80 3.00 -27.41
CA CYS A 23 -28.42 3.37 -27.70
C CYS A 23 -27.80 4.30 -26.65
N LEU A 24 -28.29 4.29 -25.41
CA LEU A 24 -27.47 4.81 -24.32
C LEU A 24 -26.25 3.89 -24.20
N PRO A 25 -25.01 4.43 -24.16
CA PRO A 25 -23.86 3.61 -23.82
C PRO A 25 -24.18 2.96 -22.49
N GLU A 26 -24.19 1.63 -22.45
CA GLU A 26 -24.22 0.93 -21.19
C GLU A 26 -23.04 1.47 -20.38
N ASP A 27 -23.32 2.04 -19.21
CA ASP A 27 -22.29 2.55 -18.30
C ASP A 27 -21.57 1.32 -17.75
N THR A 28 -20.75 0.71 -18.61
CA THR A 28 -20.02 -0.51 -18.30
C THR A 28 -19.02 -0.10 -17.23
N VAL A 29 -19.34 -0.43 -15.99
CA VAL A 29 -18.44 -0.29 -14.86
C VAL A 29 -17.07 -0.78 -15.28
N ASP A 30 -16.07 0.10 -15.24
CA ASP A 30 -14.69 -0.31 -15.47
C ASP A 30 -14.22 -1.18 -14.29
N VAL A 31 -14.42 -2.49 -14.44
CA VAL A 31 -14.08 -3.51 -13.44
C VAL A 31 -12.59 -3.46 -13.12
N ARG A 32 -11.71 -3.15 -14.09
CA ARG A 32 -10.27 -3.03 -13.86
C ARG A 32 -9.99 -1.88 -12.90
N ARG A 33 -10.61 -0.72 -13.13
CA ARG A 33 -10.47 0.43 -12.24
C ARG A 33 -11.02 0.15 -10.85
N ARG A 34 -12.08 -0.65 -10.72
CA ARG A 34 -12.61 -1.10 -9.41
C ARG A 34 -11.61 -2.02 -8.70
N LEU A 35 -11.05 -3.01 -9.40
CA LEU A 35 -10.05 -3.93 -8.86
C LEU A 35 -8.79 -3.19 -8.40
N LEU A 36 -8.24 -2.30 -9.24
CA LEU A 36 -7.06 -1.52 -8.90
C LEU A 36 -7.28 -0.65 -7.65
N ARG A 37 -8.47 -0.07 -7.49
CA ARG A 37 -8.82 0.68 -6.28
C ARG A 37 -8.83 -0.22 -5.05
N SER A 38 -9.50 -1.37 -5.12
CA SER A 38 -9.55 -2.34 -4.03
C SER A 38 -8.15 -2.84 -3.66
N TRP A 39 -7.33 -3.25 -4.63
CA TRP A 39 -5.94 -3.67 -4.37
C TRP A 39 -5.11 -2.57 -3.72
N THR A 40 -5.30 -1.32 -4.14
CA THR A 40 -4.57 -0.19 -3.55
C THR A 40 -5.00 0.06 -2.12
N SER A 41 -6.31 0.20 -1.86
CA SER A 41 -6.81 0.60 -0.53
C SER A 41 -6.80 -0.52 0.49
N GLU A 42 -7.10 -1.75 0.08
CA GLU A 42 -7.30 -2.88 1.00
C GLU A 42 -6.04 -3.73 1.15
N LEU A 43 -5.22 -3.87 0.10
CA LEU A 43 -3.99 -4.67 0.15
C LEU A 43 -2.77 -3.78 0.38
N ALA A 44 -2.41 -2.95 -0.60
CA ALA A 44 -1.15 -2.19 -0.56
C ALA A 44 -1.10 -1.23 0.64
N ILE A 45 -2.07 -0.31 0.75
CA ILE A 45 -2.11 0.66 1.85
C ILE A 45 -2.33 -0.03 3.20
N GLY A 46 -3.21 -1.05 3.23
CA GLY A 46 -3.50 -1.83 4.43
C GLY A 46 -2.25 -2.53 4.99
N ASP A 47 -1.42 -3.13 4.14
CA ASP A 47 -0.17 -3.77 4.55
C ASP A 47 0.86 -2.74 5.04
N TYR A 48 1.00 -1.58 4.39
CA TYR A 48 1.90 -0.53 4.90
C TYR A 48 1.46 0.04 6.25
N GLN A 49 0.15 0.18 6.49
CA GLN A 49 -0.37 0.61 7.80
C GLN A 49 -0.08 -0.43 8.88
N GLN A 50 -0.25 -1.72 8.57
CA GLN A 50 0.12 -2.81 9.46
C GLN A 50 1.63 -2.83 9.73
N LEU A 51 2.46 -2.62 8.70
CA LEU A 51 3.90 -2.52 8.84
C LEU A 51 4.29 -1.40 9.80
N VAL A 52 3.73 -0.19 9.64
CA VAL A 52 4.01 0.93 10.54
C VAL A 52 3.63 0.61 11.99
N SER A 53 2.45 0.01 12.21
CA SER A 53 2.01 -0.40 13.55
C SER A 53 2.95 -1.44 14.17
N ALA A 54 3.28 -2.48 13.42
CA ALA A 54 4.14 -3.57 13.88
C ALA A 54 5.59 -3.12 14.09
N SER A 55 6.13 -2.21 13.27
CA SER A 55 7.45 -1.61 13.46
C SER A 55 7.52 -0.74 14.72
N ARG A 56 6.45 -0.05 15.10
CA ARG A 56 6.38 0.67 16.39
C ARG A 56 6.41 -0.29 17.56
N ALA A 57 5.67 -1.39 17.47
CA ALA A 57 5.68 -2.43 18.51
C ALA A 57 7.07 -3.08 18.64
N LEU A 58 7.74 -3.36 17.52
CA LEU A 58 9.14 -3.83 17.52
C LEU A 58 10.07 -2.81 18.19
N GLY A 59 9.93 -1.52 17.87
CA GLY A 59 10.72 -0.46 18.50
C GLY A 59 10.54 -0.41 20.02
N ALA A 60 9.32 -0.62 20.52
CA ALA A 60 9.06 -0.70 21.96
C ALA A 60 9.74 -1.92 22.60
N ARG A 61 9.61 -3.12 22.03
CA ARG A 61 10.25 -4.34 22.53
C ARG A 61 11.78 -4.29 22.46
N ALA A 62 12.33 -3.65 21.43
CA ALA A 62 13.77 -3.42 21.35
C ALA A 62 14.26 -2.43 22.44
N GLY A 63 13.43 -1.44 22.80
CA GLY A 63 13.68 -0.55 23.94
C GLY A 63 13.70 -1.29 25.27
N GLU A 64 12.70 -2.14 25.53
CA GLU A 64 12.64 -3.01 26.72
C GLU A 64 13.87 -3.92 26.80
N LEU A 65 14.24 -4.59 25.70
CA LEU A 65 15.46 -5.41 25.63
C LEU A 65 16.73 -4.61 25.94
N ARG A 66 16.82 -3.36 25.47
CA ARG A 66 17.96 -2.49 25.76
C ARG A 66 18.03 -2.12 27.24
N ASP A 67 16.89 -1.81 27.85
CA ASP A 67 16.82 -1.23 29.20
C ASP A 67 16.86 -2.29 30.30
N GLU A 68 16.20 -3.44 30.09
CA GLU A 68 16.08 -4.52 31.07
C GLU A 68 17.05 -5.67 30.77
N GLY A 69 17.26 -5.98 29.47
CA GLY A 69 18.03 -7.15 29.04
C GLY A 69 17.34 -8.48 29.40
N GLY A 70 17.91 -9.60 28.96
CA GLY A 70 17.43 -10.94 29.33
C GLY A 70 16.84 -11.77 28.19
N ASP A 71 16.65 -13.07 28.47
CA ASP A 71 16.17 -14.05 27.49
C ASP A 71 14.70 -13.85 27.12
N ALA A 72 13.88 -13.39 28.08
CA ALA A 72 12.46 -13.14 27.85
C ALA A 72 12.25 -11.94 26.92
N GLU A 73 12.99 -10.86 27.17
CA GLU A 73 12.96 -9.61 26.42
C GLU A 73 13.53 -9.83 25.01
N LEU A 74 14.59 -10.64 24.89
CA LEU A 74 15.14 -11.03 23.59
C LEU A 74 14.14 -11.85 22.79
N THR A 75 13.43 -12.77 23.44
CA THR A 75 12.37 -13.56 22.81
C THR A 75 11.22 -12.67 22.34
N ALA A 76 10.78 -11.72 23.17
CA ALA A 76 9.75 -10.76 22.83
C ALA A 76 10.14 -9.86 21.64
N ALA A 77 11.39 -9.36 21.61
CA ALA A 77 11.90 -8.55 20.50
C ALA A 77 11.96 -9.36 19.19
N ARG A 78 12.42 -10.62 19.24
CA ARG A 78 12.43 -11.53 18.07
C ARG A 78 11.02 -11.82 17.54
N GLN A 79 10.07 -12.05 18.44
CA GLN A 79 8.68 -12.25 18.05
C GLN A 79 8.10 -11.00 17.38
N ALA A 80 8.34 -9.82 17.95
CA ALA A 80 7.90 -8.56 17.37
C ALA A 80 8.55 -8.30 15.98
N TRP A 81 9.81 -8.72 15.79
CA TRP A 81 10.48 -8.62 14.50
C TRP A 81 9.80 -9.49 13.44
N ASN A 82 9.45 -10.74 13.77
CA ASN A 82 8.70 -11.62 12.87
C ASN A 82 7.33 -11.04 12.51
N VAL A 83 6.63 -10.44 13.48
CA VAL A 83 5.34 -9.78 13.26
C VAL A 83 5.49 -8.58 12.33
N ALA A 84 6.52 -7.75 12.50
CA ALA A 84 6.79 -6.60 11.62
C ALA A 84 7.21 -7.02 10.20
N ARG A 85 7.93 -8.14 10.08
CA ARG A 85 8.37 -8.66 8.78
C ARG A 85 7.22 -9.15 7.91
N ALA A 86 6.17 -9.72 8.50
CA ALA A 86 5.04 -10.27 7.76
C ALA A 86 4.36 -9.26 6.79
N PRO A 87 3.90 -8.06 7.23
CA PRO A 87 3.33 -7.07 6.32
C PRO A 87 4.34 -6.51 5.33
N LEU A 88 5.63 -6.37 5.69
CA LEU A 88 6.67 -5.97 4.74
C LEU A 88 6.77 -6.95 3.56
N LYS A 89 6.77 -8.26 3.86
CA LYS A 89 6.83 -9.31 2.83
C LYS A 89 5.58 -9.42 1.98
N ARG A 90 4.40 -9.05 2.49
CA ARG A 90 3.20 -8.94 1.65
C ARG A 90 3.24 -7.69 0.77
N ALA A 91 3.73 -6.56 1.30
CA ALA A 91 3.88 -5.32 0.56
C ALA A 91 4.85 -5.43 -0.64
N GLU A 92 5.79 -6.38 -0.61
CA GLU A 92 6.68 -6.70 -1.74
C GLU A 92 5.93 -7.16 -3.01
N LEU A 93 4.69 -7.63 -2.91
CA LEU A 93 3.82 -7.88 -4.08
C LEU A 93 3.57 -6.59 -4.88
N PHE A 94 3.62 -5.44 -4.19
CA PHE A 94 3.50 -4.10 -4.75
C PHE A 94 4.84 -3.37 -4.74
N GLY A 95 5.93 -4.08 -5.04
CA GLY A 95 7.29 -3.56 -5.08
C GLY A 95 7.57 -2.67 -6.30
N PHE A 96 6.85 -1.57 -6.45
CA PHE A 96 7.06 -0.54 -7.47
C PHE A 96 6.82 0.86 -6.89
N GLY A 97 7.10 1.92 -7.66
CA GLY A 97 6.98 3.29 -7.18
C GLY A 97 7.96 3.55 -6.01
N PRO A 98 7.54 4.21 -4.91
CA PRO A 98 8.43 4.60 -3.80
C PRO A 98 9.18 3.44 -3.12
N TYR A 99 8.72 2.20 -3.32
CA TYR A 99 9.41 1.02 -2.81
C TYR A 99 10.76 0.80 -3.54
N LEU A 100 10.83 0.98 -4.87
CA LEU A 100 12.05 0.77 -5.66
C LEU A 100 12.69 2.05 -6.20
N GLU A 101 11.90 3.09 -6.41
CA GLU A 101 12.31 4.31 -7.09
C GLU A 101 12.89 5.33 -6.12
N GLU A 102 13.91 6.06 -6.58
CA GLU A 102 14.46 7.19 -5.85
C GLU A 102 13.48 8.38 -5.89
N PRO A 103 13.46 9.25 -4.85
CA PRO A 103 14.40 9.32 -3.73
C PRO A 103 14.06 8.40 -2.53
N GLU A 104 12.86 7.84 -2.47
CA GLU A 104 12.42 7.06 -1.33
C GLU A 104 13.12 5.70 -1.25
N ARG A 105 13.05 4.91 -2.33
CA ARG A 105 13.66 3.59 -2.49
C ARG A 105 13.59 2.74 -1.21
N PHE A 106 12.37 2.61 -0.66
CA PHE A 106 12.18 2.04 0.68
C PHE A 106 12.58 0.56 0.78
N GLY A 107 12.37 -0.25 -0.26
CA GLY A 107 12.60 -1.69 -0.24
C GLY A 107 14.03 -2.05 0.18
N PRO A 108 15.05 -1.64 -0.58
CA PRO A 108 16.44 -1.87 -0.19
C PRO A 108 16.85 -1.21 1.13
N LYS A 109 16.14 -0.15 1.58
CA LYS A 109 16.43 0.54 2.85
C LYS A 109 15.81 -0.16 4.07
N LEU A 110 14.80 -1.00 3.87
CA LEU A 110 14.08 -1.76 4.90
C LEU A 110 14.47 -3.25 4.93
N ASP A 111 14.81 -3.84 3.79
CA ASP A 111 15.16 -5.27 3.68
C ASP A 111 16.35 -5.46 2.74
N PHE A 112 17.50 -4.90 3.13
CA PHE A 112 18.73 -5.11 2.37
C PHE A 112 19.20 -6.56 2.49
N TRP A 113 19.28 -7.26 1.36
CA TRP A 113 19.80 -8.63 1.28
C TRP A 113 20.73 -8.79 0.08
N PRO A 114 21.86 -9.53 0.19
CA PRO A 114 22.35 -10.24 1.38
C PRO A 114 22.90 -9.29 2.46
N VAL A 115 22.85 -9.73 3.72
CA VAL A 115 23.45 -8.99 4.83
C VAL A 115 24.94 -8.73 4.56
N ARG A 116 25.44 -7.56 4.97
CA ARG A 116 26.86 -7.19 4.88
C ARG A 116 27.43 -7.04 6.29
N PRO A 117 27.93 -8.13 6.90
CA PRO A 117 28.44 -8.10 8.26
C PRO A 117 29.47 -6.99 8.48
N ASP A 118 30.39 -6.79 7.52
CA ASP A 118 31.43 -5.75 7.62
C ASP A 118 30.85 -4.34 7.79
N ALA A 119 29.73 -4.03 7.12
CA ALA A 119 29.08 -2.74 7.24
C ALA A 119 28.43 -2.56 8.62
N ILE A 120 27.84 -3.63 9.17
CA ILE A 120 27.27 -3.64 10.52
C ILE A 120 28.38 -3.52 11.57
N GLN A 121 29.46 -4.29 11.42
CA GLN A 121 30.61 -4.26 12.33
C GLN A 121 31.29 -2.89 12.33
N ALA A 122 31.41 -2.22 11.17
CA ALA A 122 31.92 -0.86 11.10
C ALA A 122 31.07 0.14 11.90
N VAL A 123 29.74 -0.02 11.90
CA VAL A 123 28.84 0.82 12.73
C VAL A 123 29.01 0.51 14.22
N LEU A 124 29.08 -0.78 14.60
CA LEU A 124 29.23 -1.22 15.98
C LEU A 124 30.60 -0.83 16.59
N ALA A 125 31.67 -0.85 15.79
CA ALA A 125 33.00 -0.44 16.22
C ALA A 125 33.18 1.09 16.27
N GLY A 126 32.25 1.85 15.70
CA GLY A 126 32.27 3.31 15.72
C GLY A 126 31.90 3.91 17.07
N THR A 127 32.19 5.19 17.25
CA THR A 127 31.83 5.96 18.46
C THR A 127 30.61 6.88 18.26
N GLY A 128 29.99 6.81 17.08
CA GLY A 128 28.83 7.62 16.74
C GLY A 128 27.60 7.25 17.57
N VAL A 129 26.84 8.25 18.02
CA VAL A 129 25.58 8.02 18.73
C VAL A 129 24.58 7.35 17.79
N LEU A 130 24.07 6.18 18.17
CA LEU A 130 23.00 5.48 17.46
C LEU A 130 21.62 5.94 17.95
N ASN A 131 20.90 6.64 17.08
CA ASN A 131 19.54 7.11 17.32
C ASN A 131 18.76 7.14 15.98
N ALA A 132 17.48 7.53 16.03
CA ALA A 132 16.63 7.56 14.83
C ALA A 132 17.13 8.50 13.72
N LEU A 133 17.87 9.57 14.05
CA LEU A 133 18.47 10.46 13.05
C LEU A 133 19.71 9.83 12.43
N SER A 134 20.65 9.33 13.23
CA SER A 134 21.88 8.71 12.68
C SER A 134 21.56 7.44 11.89
N ALA A 135 20.56 6.64 12.31
CA ALA A 135 20.09 5.48 11.56
C ALA A 135 19.58 5.82 10.15
N ARG A 136 18.98 7.00 9.94
CA ARG A 136 18.56 7.45 8.60
C ARG A 136 19.74 7.70 7.67
N SER A 137 20.85 8.20 8.23
CA SER A 137 22.09 8.47 7.49
C SER A 137 22.91 7.21 7.17
N LEU A 138 22.64 6.09 7.86
CA LEU A 138 23.30 4.81 7.56
C LEU A 138 22.92 4.33 6.15
N GLY A 139 23.91 3.79 5.43
CA GLY A 139 23.68 3.09 4.18
C GLY A 139 22.80 1.86 4.40
N ALA A 140 22.02 1.49 3.37
CA ALA A 140 21.18 0.29 3.39
C ALA A 140 21.88 -0.99 3.90
N PRO A 141 23.16 -1.28 3.55
CA PRO A 141 23.84 -2.49 4.04
C PRO A 141 24.05 -2.56 5.57
N ALA A 142 23.88 -1.45 6.29
CA ALA A 142 24.07 -1.36 7.74
C ALA A 142 22.76 -1.21 8.52
N LYS A 143 21.60 -1.39 7.87
CA LYS A 143 20.28 -1.26 8.49
C LYS A 143 19.23 -2.18 7.82
N GLY A 144 18.05 -2.19 8.40
CA GLY A 144 16.86 -2.95 7.98
C GLY A 144 15.86 -2.98 9.11
#